data_AF-A0A7J3DPP8-F1
#
_entry.id   AF-A0A7J3DPP8-F1
#
_cell.length_a   1.000
_cell.length_b   1.000
_cell.length_c   1.000
_cell.angle_alpha   90.00
_cell.angle_beta   90.00
_cell.angle_gamma   90.00
#
_symmetry.space_group_name_H-M   'P 1'
#
loop_
_entity.id
_entity.type
_entity.pdbx_description
1 polymer ?
#
loop_
_entity_poly.entity_id
_entity_poly.type
_entity_poly.pdbx_seq_one_letter_code
_entity_poly.pdbx_strand_id
1 'polypeptide(L)'
;MKNSFSEKIILTPIEQRYISTCYPLPDRPFLDKVEYWKRILREAAKNNKNLEVSLHDFSLAFPHIASLYLKGFFNERSIQSYFEGIDEKSHNMRMYLFAKKMYRNNFPKIFDVLLHIEYCSVKPADLETEKIYSYGMVYNYPIDVDYFGFYPENNLILLHGKSERGLIAIRELTKKEFKIFVSWFEERQKSKDNPFAKLKDELEEYLKV
;
A
#
# COMPACT_ATOMS: atom_id res chain seq x y z
N MET A 1 14.58 -23.69 17.24
CA MET A 1 15.68 -23.40 16.29
C MET A 1 15.82 -21.89 16.17
N LYS A 2 17.01 -21.32 16.41
CA LYS A 2 17.29 -19.92 16.09
C LYS A 2 17.45 -19.84 14.58
N ASN A 3 16.51 -19.24 13.87
CA ASN A 3 16.67 -18.96 12.45
C ASN A 3 17.88 -18.02 12.30
N SER A 4 18.96 -18.52 11.71
CA SER A 4 20.06 -17.70 11.21
C SER A 4 19.53 -16.94 10.00
N PHE A 5 18.86 -15.81 10.24
CA PHE A 5 18.45 -14.93 9.14
C PHE A 5 19.72 -14.44 8.44
N SER A 6 19.75 -14.59 7.10
CA SER A 6 20.74 -13.93 6.26
C SER A 6 20.76 -12.43 6.60
N GLU A 7 21.96 -11.85 6.73
CA GLU A 7 22.14 -10.40 6.91
C GLU A 7 21.61 -9.58 5.72
N LYS A 8 21.22 -10.26 4.64
CA LYS A 8 20.75 -9.69 3.38
C LYS A 8 19.38 -10.25 2.99
N ILE A 9 18.55 -9.40 2.43
CA ILE A 9 17.26 -9.74 1.80
C ILE A 9 17.36 -9.52 0.29
N ILE A 10 16.69 -10.36 -0.50
CA ILE A 10 16.54 -10.18 -1.94
C ILE A 10 15.12 -9.70 -2.20
N LEU A 11 15.00 -8.51 -2.77
CA LEU A 11 13.73 -7.90 -3.14
C LEU A 11 13.50 -8.06 -4.65
N THR A 12 12.37 -8.62 -5.02
CA THR A 12 11.91 -8.66 -6.42
C THR A 12 11.42 -7.28 -6.90
N PRO A 13 11.35 -7.02 -8.21
CA PRO A 13 10.87 -5.74 -8.73
C PRO A 13 9.48 -5.35 -8.20
N ILE A 14 8.56 -6.30 -8.06
CA ILE A 14 7.21 -6.03 -7.54
C ILE A 14 7.24 -5.63 -6.06
N GLU A 15 8.06 -6.27 -5.23
CA GLU A 15 8.22 -5.92 -3.83
C GLU A 15 8.86 -4.53 -3.67
N GLN A 16 9.83 -4.21 -4.52
CA GLN A 16 10.44 -2.87 -4.56
C GLN A 16 9.41 -1.78 -4.91
N ARG A 17 8.48 -2.05 -5.83
CA ARG A 17 7.38 -1.12 -6.15
C ARG A 17 6.54 -0.83 -4.91
N TYR A 18 6.04 -1.87 -4.23
CA TYR A 18 5.25 -1.69 -3.01
C TYR A 18 5.99 -0.93 -1.91
N ILE A 19 7.23 -1.30 -1.60
CA ILE A 19 8.01 -0.67 -0.53
C ILE A 19 8.31 0.79 -0.87
N SER A 20 8.67 1.07 -2.12
CA SER A 20 9.04 2.44 -2.54
C SER A 20 7.86 3.42 -2.51
N THR A 21 6.62 2.92 -2.61
CA THR A 21 5.41 3.75 -2.55
C THR A 21 4.77 3.84 -1.17
N CYS A 22 5.31 3.17 -0.15
CA CYS A 22 4.87 3.33 1.23
C CYS A 22 5.00 4.79 1.70
N TYR A 23 3.92 5.35 2.23
CA TYR A 23 3.91 6.72 2.74
C TYR A 23 4.63 6.79 4.11
N PRO A 24 5.62 7.67 4.31
CA PRO A 24 6.22 7.87 5.62
C PRO A 24 5.29 8.74 6.47
N LEU A 25 5.10 8.40 7.75
CA LEU A 25 4.44 9.32 8.67
C LEU A 25 5.30 10.62 8.79
N PRO A 26 4.66 11.80 8.90
CA PRO A 26 5.37 13.02 9.29
C PRO A 26 6.15 12.76 10.59
N ASP A 27 7.35 13.32 10.71
CA ASP A 27 8.26 13.18 11.87
C ASP A 27 8.92 11.80 12.06
N ARG A 28 8.92 10.96 11.01
CA ARG A 28 9.61 9.66 11.07
C ARG A 28 11.13 9.82 11.26
N PRO A 29 11.74 9.12 12.24
CA PRO A 29 13.19 9.07 12.36
C PRO A 29 13.85 8.62 11.05
N PHE A 30 14.95 9.27 10.68
CA PHE A 30 15.71 8.98 9.47
C PHE A 30 14.94 9.14 8.15
N LEU A 31 14.06 10.14 8.05
CA LEU A 31 13.30 10.42 6.82
C LEU A 31 14.19 10.51 5.57
N ASP A 32 15.35 11.15 5.66
CA ASP A 32 16.33 11.21 4.55
C ASP A 32 16.79 9.83 4.09
N LYS A 33 16.99 8.88 5.04
CA LYS A 33 17.33 7.49 4.70
C LYS A 33 16.16 6.78 4.03
N VAL A 34 14.93 7.04 4.45
CA VAL A 34 13.73 6.47 3.82
C VAL A 34 13.63 6.92 2.37
N GLU A 35 13.75 8.22 2.11
CA GLU A 35 13.65 8.77 0.75
C GLU A 35 14.83 8.34 -0.13
N TYR A 36 16.04 8.26 0.42
CA TYR A 36 17.19 7.66 -0.26
C TYR A 36 16.91 6.22 -0.71
N TRP A 37 16.41 5.36 0.19
CA TRP A 37 16.11 3.97 -0.13
C TRP A 37 14.95 3.83 -1.12
N LYS A 38 13.88 4.62 -0.98
CA LYS A 38 12.79 4.62 -1.96
C LYS A 38 13.26 4.93 -3.37
N ARG A 39 14.19 5.89 -3.52
CA ARG A 39 14.82 6.19 -4.81
C ARG A 39 15.56 4.98 -5.37
N ILE A 40 16.39 4.31 -4.56
CA ILE A 40 17.12 3.10 -5.00
C ILE A 40 16.14 2.00 -5.43
N LEU A 41 15.13 1.72 -4.60
CA LEU A 41 14.13 0.69 -4.88
C LEU A 41 13.35 0.99 -6.16
N ARG A 42 12.97 2.26 -6.37
CA ARG A 42 12.27 2.68 -7.59
C ARG A 42 13.12 2.50 -8.83
N GLU A 43 14.39 2.91 -8.80
CA GLU A 43 15.29 2.77 -9.95
C GLU A 43 15.59 1.29 -10.25
N ALA A 44 15.78 0.45 -9.22
CA ALA A 44 15.94 -0.99 -9.42
C ALA A 44 14.67 -1.64 -10.02
N ALA A 45 13.49 -1.23 -9.56
CA ALA A 45 12.20 -1.73 -10.05
C ALA A 45 11.95 -1.36 -11.52
N LYS A 46 12.30 -0.13 -11.93
CA LYS A 46 12.24 0.33 -13.32
C LYS A 46 13.12 -0.50 -14.25
N ASN A 47 14.27 -0.93 -13.75
CA ASN A 47 15.22 -1.75 -14.50
C ASN A 47 14.94 -3.26 -14.40
N ASN A 48 13.83 -3.66 -13.76
CA ASN A 48 13.44 -5.05 -13.55
C ASN A 48 14.55 -5.91 -12.90
N LYS A 49 15.33 -5.32 -11.99
CA LYS A 49 16.44 -6.00 -11.31
C LYS A 49 16.03 -6.42 -9.90
N ASN A 50 16.36 -7.64 -9.51
CA ASN A 50 16.35 -8.03 -8.10
C ASN A 50 17.40 -7.19 -7.35
N LEU A 51 17.06 -6.73 -6.16
CA LEU A 51 17.95 -5.93 -5.32
C LEU A 51 18.30 -6.70 -4.05
N GLU A 52 19.59 -6.88 -3.81
CA GLU A 52 20.10 -7.39 -2.55
C GLU A 52 20.32 -6.23 -1.58
N VAL A 53 19.69 -6.30 -0.41
CA VAL A 53 19.68 -5.22 0.58
C VAL A 53 20.14 -5.73 1.93
N SER A 54 21.02 -4.99 2.60
CA SER A 54 21.38 -5.23 4.00
C SER A 54 20.13 -5.13 4.88
N LEU A 55 19.85 -6.17 5.67
CA LEU A 55 18.71 -6.21 6.59
C LEU A 55 18.83 -5.13 7.66
N HIS A 56 20.05 -4.79 8.08
CA HIS A 56 20.30 -3.68 8.98
C HIS A 56 19.81 -2.35 8.39
N ASP A 57 20.28 -1.99 7.19
CA ASP A 57 19.92 -0.71 6.57
C ASP A 57 18.45 -0.66 6.17
N PHE A 58 17.92 -1.80 5.69
CA PHE A 58 16.50 -1.96 5.42
C PHE A 58 15.65 -1.77 6.68
N SER A 59 16.10 -2.26 7.84
CA SER A 59 15.37 -2.11 9.11
C SER A 59 15.36 -0.68 9.63
N LEU A 60 16.36 0.14 9.28
CA LEU A 60 16.36 1.57 9.61
C LEU A 60 15.34 2.34 8.77
N ALA A 61 15.25 2.04 7.46
CA ALA A 61 14.33 2.71 6.55
C ALA A 61 12.89 2.17 6.64
N PHE A 62 12.72 0.86 6.80
CA PHE A 62 11.43 0.16 6.80
C PHE A 62 11.28 -0.81 7.99
N PRO A 63 11.38 -0.32 9.25
CA PRO A 63 11.32 -1.14 10.46
C PRO A 63 10.13 -2.10 10.55
N HIS A 64 8.94 -1.69 10.09
CA HIS A 64 7.76 -2.57 10.14
C HIS A 64 7.93 -3.77 9.20
N ILE A 65 8.32 -3.54 7.95
CA ILE A 65 8.51 -4.60 6.95
C ILE A 65 9.68 -5.49 7.35
N ALA A 66 10.79 -4.90 7.84
CA ALA A 66 11.92 -5.64 8.37
C ALA A 66 11.54 -6.51 9.58
N SER A 67 10.70 -6.02 10.50
CA SER A 67 10.18 -6.81 11.60
C SER A 67 9.32 -7.98 11.12
N LEU A 68 8.50 -7.81 10.07
CA LEU A 68 7.72 -8.91 9.50
C LEU A 68 8.63 -10.01 8.92
N TYR A 69 9.73 -9.62 8.26
CA TYR A 69 10.79 -10.54 7.83
C TYR A 69 11.41 -11.30 8.99
N LEU A 70 11.92 -10.59 9.99
CA LEU A 70 12.61 -11.19 11.15
C LEU A 70 11.71 -12.11 11.97
N LYS A 71 10.40 -11.87 11.98
CA LYS A 71 9.43 -12.72 12.69
C LYS A 71 8.98 -13.94 11.90
N GLY A 72 9.50 -14.14 10.68
CA GLY A 72 9.10 -15.26 9.82
C GLY A 72 7.65 -15.17 9.35
N PHE A 73 7.04 -13.96 9.32
CA PHE A 73 5.71 -13.80 8.72
C PHE A 73 5.73 -14.13 7.22
N PHE A 74 6.91 -14.04 6.60
CA PHE A 74 7.16 -14.32 5.20
C PHE A 74 7.78 -15.70 4.96
N ASN A 75 7.55 -16.68 5.84
CA ASN A 75 8.18 -18.03 5.85
C ASN A 75 8.08 -18.86 4.54
N GLU A 76 7.53 -18.31 3.46
CA GLU A 76 7.42 -18.83 2.08
C GLU A 76 6.57 -17.87 1.22
N ARG A 77 5.94 -16.86 1.84
CA ARG A 77 5.12 -15.84 1.20
C ARG A 77 5.95 -14.57 0.98
N SER A 78 6.17 -14.20 -0.27
CA SER A 78 6.75 -12.92 -0.69
C SER A 78 6.08 -11.75 0.05
N ILE A 79 6.80 -10.64 0.25
CA ILE A 79 6.22 -9.39 0.78
C ILE A 79 5.00 -8.98 -0.06
N GLN A 80 5.01 -9.29 -1.35
CA GLN A 80 3.88 -9.09 -2.25
C GLN A 80 2.59 -9.68 -1.66
N SER A 81 2.62 -10.91 -1.13
CA SER A 81 1.45 -11.55 -0.53
C SER A 81 0.94 -10.83 0.71
N TYR A 82 1.79 -10.07 1.41
CA TYR A 82 1.34 -9.23 2.52
C TYR A 82 0.58 -8.00 2.00
N PHE A 83 1.09 -7.34 0.98
CA PHE A 83 0.40 -6.18 0.38
C PHE A 83 -0.90 -6.58 -0.32
N GLU A 84 -0.87 -7.67 -1.08
CA GLU A 84 -1.98 -8.12 -1.92
C GLU A 84 -2.93 -9.11 -1.22
N GLY A 85 -2.63 -9.49 0.02
CA GLY A 85 -3.50 -10.36 0.79
C GLY A 85 -4.81 -9.66 1.16
N ILE A 86 -5.83 -10.47 1.42
CA ILE A 86 -7.15 -10.02 1.93
C ILE A 86 -7.52 -10.65 3.27
N ASP A 87 -6.63 -11.47 3.83
CA ASP A 87 -6.77 -12.13 5.13
C ASP A 87 -6.40 -11.19 6.29
N GLU A 88 -6.57 -11.67 7.53
CA GLU A 88 -6.25 -10.93 8.76
C GLU A 88 -4.78 -10.47 8.89
N LYS A 89 -3.87 -11.12 8.15
CA LYS A 89 -2.43 -10.82 8.20
C LYS A 89 -2.01 -9.83 7.13
N SER A 90 -2.85 -9.56 6.14
CA SER A 90 -2.61 -8.62 5.05
C SER A 90 -2.40 -7.17 5.49
N HIS A 91 -1.71 -6.40 4.66
CA HIS A 91 -1.49 -4.97 4.83
C HIS A 91 -2.82 -4.22 4.96
N ASN A 92 -3.71 -4.44 3.98
CA ASN A 92 -5.01 -3.81 3.93
C ASN A 92 -5.86 -4.12 5.17
N MET A 93 -5.91 -5.38 5.64
CA MET A 93 -6.69 -5.68 6.84
C MET A 93 -6.09 -5.06 8.10
N ARG A 94 -4.75 -5.08 8.23
CA ARG A 94 -4.08 -4.46 9.38
C ARG A 94 -4.32 -2.95 9.43
N MET A 95 -4.28 -2.27 8.28
CA MET A 95 -4.60 -0.85 8.20
C MET A 95 -6.07 -0.59 8.58
N TYR A 96 -7.01 -1.39 8.08
CA TYR A 96 -8.42 -1.27 8.44
C TYR A 96 -8.68 -1.47 9.95
N LEU A 97 -8.08 -2.50 10.55
CA LEU A 97 -8.20 -2.76 11.98
C LEU A 97 -7.56 -1.65 12.83
N PHE A 98 -6.43 -1.09 12.37
CA PHE A 98 -5.81 0.06 13.00
C PHE A 98 -6.74 1.29 12.94
N ALA A 99 -7.33 1.59 11.78
CA ALA A 99 -8.34 2.65 11.64
C ALA A 99 -9.50 2.48 12.63
N LYS A 100 -10.05 1.26 12.74
CA LYS A 100 -11.15 0.97 13.67
C LYS A 100 -10.76 1.22 15.13
N LYS A 101 -9.55 0.82 15.52
CA LYS A 101 -9.04 1.06 16.87
C LYS A 101 -8.86 2.55 17.15
N MET A 102 -8.31 3.30 16.20
CA MET A 102 -8.10 4.75 16.33
C MET A 102 -9.43 5.49 16.39
N TYR A 103 -10.38 5.12 15.55
CA TYR A 103 -11.70 5.76 15.49
C TYR A 103 -12.48 5.60 16.80
N ARG A 104 -12.47 4.38 17.38
CA ARG A 104 -13.15 4.09 18.67
C ARG A 104 -12.57 4.86 19.86
N ASN A 105 -11.30 5.26 19.79
CA ASN A 105 -10.59 5.94 20.87
C ASN A 105 -10.58 7.47 20.73
N ASN A 106 -11.29 8.03 19.74
CA ASN A 106 -11.41 9.49 19.53
C ASN A 106 -10.07 10.23 19.48
N PHE A 107 -9.10 9.70 18.74
CA PHE A 107 -7.78 10.33 18.66
C PHE A 107 -7.84 11.74 18.04
N PRO A 108 -7.08 12.71 18.58
CA PRO A 108 -6.84 13.96 17.89
C PRO A 108 -6.12 13.63 16.59
N LYS A 109 -6.62 14.12 15.45
CA LYS A 109 -6.13 13.81 14.08
C LYS A 109 -6.57 12.47 13.48
N ILE A 110 -7.76 11.96 13.83
CA ILE A 110 -8.30 10.75 13.20
C ILE A 110 -8.36 10.84 11.67
N PHE A 111 -8.66 12.03 11.12
CA PHE A 111 -8.72 12.26 9.67
C PHE A 111 -7.37 12.05 8.99
N ASP A 112 -6.28 12.63 9.51
CA ASP A 112 -4.94 12.43 8.98
C ASP A 112 -4.56 10.95 8.95
N VAL A 113 -4.97 10.19 9.97
CA VAL A 113 -4.75 8.74 10.04
C VAL A 113 -5.55 8.00 8.96
N LEU A 114 -6.83 8.34 8.78
CA LEU A 114 -7.66 7.71 7.75
C LEU A 114 -7.16 8.03 6.35
N LEU A 115 -6.77 9.28 6.09
CA LEU A 115 -6.17 9.69 4.82
C LEU A 115 -4.82 8.99 4.56
N HIS A 116 -4.00 8.85 5.60
CA HIS A 116 -2.76 8.09 5.49
C HIS A 116 -3.01 6.62 5.12
N ILE A 117 -3.97 5.98 5.78
CA ILE A 117 -4.37 4.60 5.48
C ILE A 117 -4.92 4.49 4.06
N GLU A 118 -5.70 5.47 3.63
CA GLU A 118 -6.19 5.54 2.26
C GLU A 118 -5.01 5.47 1.28
N TYR A 119 -3.96 6.27 1.45
CA TYR A 119 -2.80 6.23 0.55
C TYR A 119 -1.94 4.96 0.69
N CYS A 120 -1.83 4.39 1.88
CA CYS A 120 -1.06 3.16 2.13
C CYS A 120 -1.83 1.88 1.73
N SER A 121 -3.12 1.94 1.43
CA SER A 121 -3.86 0.74 1.05
C SER A 121 -3.69 0.36 -0.41
N VAL A 122 -3.72 -0.95 -0.68
CA VAL A 122 -3.62 -1.55 -2.00
C VAL A 122 -5.01 -1.67 -2.60
N LYS A 123 -5.31 -0.94 -3.67
CA LYS A 123 -6.67 -0.79 -4.20
C LYS A 123 -6.77 -1.29 -5.63
N PRO A 124 -7.86 -1.98 -6.00
CA PRO A 124 -8.13 -2.25 -7.40
C PRO A 124 -8.70 -0.99 -8.07
N ALA A 125 -8.31 -0.78 -9.32
CA ALA A 125 -8.87 0.27 -10.16
C ALA A 125 -9.12 -0.23 -11.58
N ASP A 126 -10.12 0.37 -12.22
CA ASP A 126 -10.41 0.22 -13.64
C ASP A 126 -10.00 1.51 -14.35
N LEU A 127 -8.96 1.44 -15.18
CA LEU A 127 -8.39 2.55 -15.93
C LEU A 127 -9.34 3.09 -17.00
N GLU A 128 -10.23 2.27 -17.56
CA GLU A 128 -11.17 2.72 -18.60
C GLU A 128 -12.16 3.74 -18.03
N THR A 129 -12.56 3.51 -16.78
CA THR A 129 -13.54 4.34 -16.07
C THR A 129 -12.90 5.21 -14.99
N GLU A 130 -11.58 5.13 -14.83
CA GLU A 130 -10.78 5.65 -13.71
C GLU A 130 -11.35 5.35 -12.32
N LYS A 131 -12.08 4.23 -12.20
CA LYS A 131 -12.87 3.91 -11.02
C LYS A 131 -12.04 3.17 -10.00
N ILE A 132 -11.85 3.76 -8.83
CA ILE A 132 -11.01 3.25 -7.74
C ILE A 132 -11.89 2.79 -6.58
N TYR A 133 -11.66 1.57 -6.09
CA TYR A 133 -12.43 1.00 -4.98
C TYR A 133 -11.62 1.04 -3.68
N SER A 134 -12.23 1.57 -2.62
CA SER A 134 -11.59 1.72 -1.31
C SER A 134 -12.50 1.42 -0.11
N TYR A 135 -12.04 1.64 1.12
CA TYR A 135 -12.77 1.36 2.36
C TYR A 135 -14.00 2.26 2.57
N GLY A 136 -13.88 3.52 2.17
CA GLY A 136 -14.93 4.53 2.40
C GLY A 136 -15.90 4.63 1.23
N MET A 137 -15.39 4.59 0.01
CA MET A 137 -16.16 4.91 -1.18
C MET A 137 -15.52 4.34 -2.45
N VAL A 138 -16.24 4.52 -3.56
CA VAL A 138 -15.70 4.40 -4.90
C VAL A 138 -15.55 5.80 -5.45
N TYR A 139 -14.38 6.14 -5.99
CA TYR A 139 -14.06 7.48 -6.46
C TYR A 139 -13.19 7.45 -7.72
N ASN A 140 -13.13 8.60 -8.39
CA ASN A 140 -12.22 8.86 -9.49
C ASN A 140 -11.07 9.73 -8.98
N TYR A 141 -9.84 9.36 -9.31
CA TYR A 141 -8.63 10.10 -8.97
C TYR A 141 -7.59 9.84 -10.04
N PRO A 142 -6.73 10.83 -10.38
CA PRO A 142 -5.66 10.62 -11.34
C PRO A 142 -4.79 9.41 -10.98
N ILE A 143 -4.40 8.64 -11.98
CA ILE A 143 -3.54 7.46 -11.82
C ILE A 143 -2.22 7.69 -12.54
N ASP A 144 -1.12 7.45 -11.84
CA ASP A 144 0.24 7.55 -12.34
C ASP A 144 0.74 6.17 -12.78
N VAL A 145 0.64 5.90 -14.08
CA VAL A 145 1.18 4.69 -14.72
C VAL A 145 2.67 4.82 -15.07
N ASP A 146 3.17 6.05 -15.20
CA ASP A 146 4.54 6.33 -15.63
C ASP A 146 5.55 6.24 -14.48
N TYR A 147 5.10 6.25 -13.22
CA TYR A 147 5.97 6.28 -12.04
C TYR A 147 7.10 5.22 -12.08
N PHE A 148 6.77 4.01 -12.54
CA PHE A 148 7.71 2.91 -12.76
C PHE A 148 7.99 2.62 -14.23
N GLY A 149 7.49 3.44 -15.17
CA GLY A 149 7.53 3.15 -16.60
C GLY A 149 6.80 1.86 -16.95
N PHE A 150 5.70 1.58 -16.25
CA PHE A 150 4.90 0.38 -16.40
C PHE A 150 3.62 0.71 -17.16
N TYR A 151 3.49 0.18 -18.37
CA TYR A 151 2.33 0.41 -19.23
C TYR A 151 1.45 -0.84 -19.25
N PRO A 152 0.30 -0.83 -18.57
CA PRO A 152 -0.58 -1.99 -18.53
C PRO A 152 -1.24 -2.21 -19.90
N GLU A 153 -1.29 -3.46 -20.34
CA GLU A 153 -2.01 -3.96 -21.51
C GLU A 153 -3.53 -4.09 -21.26
N ASN A 154 -3.94 -4.24 -20.00
CA ASN A 154 -5.33 -4.29 -19.59
C ASN A 154 -5.73 -3.13 -18.66
N ASN A 155 -7.02 -2.82 -18.63
CA ASN A 155 -7.54 -1.69 -17.85
C ASN A 155 -7.64 -1.98 -16.34
N LEU A 156 -7.30 -3.17 -15.84
CA LEU A 156 -7.49 -3.53 -14.44
C LEU A 156 -6.15 -3.53 -13.70
N ILE A 157 -5.99 -2.68 -12.70
CA ILE A 157 -4.71 -2.51 -12.01
C ILE A 157 -4.85 -2.52 -10.49
N LEU A 158 -3.73 -2.77 -9.81
CA LEU A 158 -3.54 -2.45 -8.40
C LEU A 158 -2.80 -1.13 -8.23
N LEU A 159 -3.30 -0.32 -7.32
CA LEU A 159 -2.74 0.95 -6.90
C LEU A 159 -2.15 0.85 -5.50
N HIS A 160 -1.05 1.55 -5.23
CA HIS A 160 -0.51 1.72 -3.87
C HIS A 160 0.40 2.96 -3.79
N GLY A 161 0.14 3.81 -2.80
CA GLY A 161 0.84 5.08 -2.63
C GLY A 161 0.37 6.17 -3.60
N LYS A 162 1.02 7.33 -3.51
CA LYS A 162 0.66 8.56 -4.24
C LYS A 162 1.91 9.33 -4.66
N SER A 163 1.92 9.85 -5.89
CA SER A 163 2.89 10.81 -6.43
C SER A 163 2.23 12.19 -6.60
N GLU A 164 2.96 13.18 -7.12
CA GLU A 164 2.36 14.45 -7.53
C GLU A 164 1.33 14.31 -8.68
N ARG A 165 1.40 13.22 -9.47
CA ARG A 165 0.53 12.99 -10.61
C ARG A 165 -0.75 12.22 -10.27
N GLY A 166 -0.76 11.46 -9.18
CA GLY A 166 -1.89 10.60 -8.87
C GLY A 166 -1.58 9.43 -7.93
N LEU A 167 -2.52 8.49 -7.83
CA LEU A 167 -2.27 7.20 -7.22
C LEU A 167 -1.41 6.34 -8.13
N ILE A 168 -0.41 5.67 -7.57
CA ILE A 168 0.62 5.00 -8.35
C ILE A 168 0.16 3.60 -8.75
N ALA A 169 0.21 3.29 -10.04
CA ALA A 169 -0.03 1.94 -10.56
C ALA A 169 1.14 1.01 -10.23
N ILE A 170 0.83 -0.17 -9.69
CA ILE A 170 1.83 -1.15 -9.25
C ILE A 170 1.94 -2.31 -10.23
N ARG A 171 0.81 -2.91 -10.59
CA ARG A 171 0.72 -4.01 -11.55
C ARG A 171 -0.70 -4.16 -12.10
N GLU A 172 -0.81 -4.93 -13.17
CA GLU A 172 -2.07 -5.42 -13.71
C GLU A 172 -2.72 -6.47 -12.81
N LEU A 173 -4.03 -6.60 -12.98
CA LEU A 173 -4.88 -7.62 -12.40
C LEU A 173 -5.56 -8.44 -13.48
N THR A 174 -5.74 -9.72 -13.19
CA THR A 174 -6.75 -10.52 -13.87
C THR A 174 -8.15 -10.09 -13.44
N LYS A 175 -9.15 -10.35 -14.28
CA LYS A 175 -10.57 -10.16 -13.93
C LYS A 175 -10.97 -10.87 -12.63
N LYS A 176 -10.36 -12.02 -12.33
CA LYS A 176 -10.61 -12.79 -11.11
C LYS A 176 -10.09 -12.05 -9.88
N GLU A 177 -8.84 -11.58 -9.91
CA GLU A 177 -8.25 -10.81 -8.82
C GLU A 177 -9.00 -9.51 -8.58
N PHE A 178 -9.34 -8.79 -9.65
CA PHE A 178 -10.12 -7.54 -9.56
C PHE A 178 -11.43 -7.76 -8.80
N LYS A 179 -12.20 -8.79 -9.17
CA LYS A 179 -13.44 -9.14 -8.46
C LYS A 179 -13.20 -9.45 -6.98
N ILE A 180 -12.14 -10.18 -6.64
CA ILE A 180 -11.81 -10.51 -5.26
C ILE A 180 -11.54 -9.24 -4.44
N PHE A 181 -10.70 -8.34 -4.94
CA PHE A 181 -10.41 -7.08 -4.25
C PHE A 181 -11.63 -6.18 -4.14
N VAL A 182 -12.40 -6.02 -5.22
CA VAL A 182 -13.62 -5.20 -5.23
C VAL A 182 -14.61 -5.71 -4.19
N SER A 183 -14.95 -7.00 -4.21
CA SER A 183 -15.88 -7.58 -3.23
C SER A 183 -15.37 -7.41 -1.80
N TRP A 184 -14.06 -7.52 -1.59
CA TRP A 184 -13.46 -7.31 -0.28
C TRP A 184 -13.67 -5.87 0.22
N PHE A 185 -13.41 -4.86 -0.61
CA PHE A 185 -13.64 -3.44 -0.24
C PHE A 185 -15.13 -3.13 -0.05
N GLU A 186 -16.01 -3.62 -0.92
CA GLU A 186 -17.46 -3.43 -0.80
C GLU A 186 -18.04 -3.99 0.50
N GLU A 187 -17.52 -5.12 0.98
CA GLU A 187 -17.91 -5.68 2.28
C GLU A 187 -17.52 -4.75 3.44
N ARG A 188 -16.34 -4.10 3.36
CA ARG A 188 -15.83 -3.19 4.41
C ARG A 188 -16.60 -1.87 4.41
N GLN A 189 -16.97 -1.38 3.22
CA GLN A 189 -17.85 -0.21 3.09
C GLN A 189 -19.19 -0.41 3.81
N LYS A 190 -19.77 -1.62 3.75
CA LYS A 190 -21.05 -1.98 4.41
C LYS A 190 -20.94 -2.22 5.92
N SER A 191 -19.73 -2.16 6.48
CA SER A 191 -19.51 -2.42 7.90
C SER A 191 -20.14 -1.31 8.75
N LYS A 192 -20.95 -1.69 9.76
CA LYS A 192 -21.63 -0.72 10.65
C LYS A 192 -20.67 0.18 11.42
N ASP A 193 -19.44 -0.27 11.62
CA ASP A 193 -18.38 0.47 12.31
C ASP A 193 -17.23 0.83 11.36
N ASN A 194 -17.56 1.07 10.08
CA ASN A 194 -16.61 1.55 9.07
C ASN A 194 -16.05 2.92 9.51
N PRO A 195 -14.75 3.01 9.84
CA PRO A 195 -14.16 4.25 10.33
C PRO A 195 -13.99 5.31 9.22
N PHE A 196 -14.17 4.94 7.95
CA PHE A 196 -13.99 5.82 6.79
C PHE A 196 -15.27 6.57 6.37
N ALA A 197 -16.40 6.37 7.05
CA ALA A 197 -17.66 7.02 6.70
C ALA A 197 -17.54 8.56 6.71
N LYS A 198 -16.93 9.14 7.75
CA LYS A 198 -16.70 10.60 7.82
C LYS A 198 -15.73 11.10 6.76
N LEU A 199 -14.69 10.31 6.42
CA LEU A 199 -13.73 10.67 5.39
C LEU A 199 -14.41 10.75 4.01
N LYS A 200 -15.34 9.84 3.73
CA LYS A 200 -16.13 9.84 2.49
C LYS A 200 -16.89 11.15 2.32
N ASP A 201 -17.65 11.56 3.33
CA ASP A 201 -18.52 12.74 3.22
C ASP A 201 -17.71 14.01 2.89
N GLU A 202 -16.55 14.19 3.53
CA GLU A 202 -15.68 15.35 3.28
C GLU A 202 -14.93 15.28 1.95
N LEU A 203 -14.47 14.10 1.51
CA LEU A 203 -13.86 13.94 0.18
C LEU A 203 -14.86 14.23 -0.93
N GLU A 204 -16.12 13.81 -0.77
CA GLU A 204 -17.19 14.12 -1.72
C GLU A 204 -17.50 15.61 -1.79
N GLU A 205 -17.34 16.36 -0.69
CA GLU A 205 -17.45 17.82 -0.71
C GLU A 205 -16.26 18.47 -1.42
N TYR A 206 -15.04 18.01 -1.17
CA TYR A 206 -13.83 18.54 -1.80
C TYR A 206 -13.80 18.30 -3.32
N LEU A 207 -14.28 17.13 -3.78
CA LEU A 207 -14.31 16.76 -5.20
C LEU A 207 -15.46 17.40 -5.99
N LYS A 208 -16.40 18.07 -5.32
CA LYS A 208 -17.48 18.86 -5.98
C LYS A 208 -17.06 20.29 -6.30
N VAL A 209 -15.89 20.73 -5.85
CA VAL A 209 -15.28 22.05 -6.11
C VAL A 209 -14.30 21.94 -7.28
#